data_AF-A0A423NUH5-F1
#
_entry.id   AF-A0A423NUH5-F1
#
_cell.length_a   1.000
_cell.length_b   1.000
_cell.length_c   1.000
_cell.angle_alpha   90.00
_cell.angle_beta   90.00
_cell.angle_gamma   90.00
#
_symmetry.space_group_name_H-M   'P 1'
#
loop_
_entity.id
_entity.type
_entity.pdbx_description
1 polymer ?
#
loop_
_entity_poly.entity_id
_entity_poly.type
_entity_poly.pdbx_seq_one_letter_code
_entity_poly.pdbx_strand_id
1 'polypeptide(L)'
;MADQPYIKLQGMEVEFVSGVLEQRTADRAIGYTVTFKLMLDFTHFKQMANAYSANYLDVSSNAIRPELEGLAYHNHYSVIGGSAGKIVNSAMLFELFTDPDLYLDGWINNEMERRLGKPEFVIEGSALLMTARQDFRWEDPEREIRIEDLPIIWFDWALTLIEQRTKVSWGLPERTTPVSVVTFMYTQDAVVVIEGTELLKGARYINGKNLGFGPITPEQVLTA
;
A
#
# COMPACT_ATOMS: atom_id res chain seq x y z
N MET A 1 -12.47 12.45 18.75
CA MET A 1 -11.23 11.92 18.18
C MET A 1 -10.97 12.77 16.96
N ALA A 2 -9.76 13.33 16.78
CA ALA A 2 -9.50 14.03 15.53
C ALA A 2 -9.46 12.94 14.44
N ASP A 3 -10.41 13.00 13.51
CA ASP A 3 -10.47 12.10 12.37
C ASP A 3 -9.12 12.17 11.65
N GLN A 4 -8.43 11.03 11.52
CA GLN A 4 -7.22 10.93 10.73
C GLN A 4 -7.60 11.27 9.29
N PRO A 5 -7.20 12.44 8.75
CA PRO A 5 -7.65 12.86 7.43
C PRO A 5 -6.93 12.06 6.35
N TYR A 6 -7.67 11.73 5.30
CA TYR A 6 -7.18 11.13 4.08
C TYR A 6 -7.03 12.22 3.02
N ILE A 7 -5.80 12.47 2.59
CA ILE A 7 -5.46 13.63 1.77
C ILE A 7 -4.79 13.18 0.48
N LYS A 8 -5.37 13.58 -0.66
CA LYS A 8 -4.67 13.47 -1.93
C LYS A 8 -3.42 14.34 -1.91
N LEU A 9 -2.25 13.74 -2.03
CA LEU A 9 -0.98 14.48 -2.10
C LEU A 9 -0.58 14.70 -3.56
N GLN A 10 -0.45 15.96 -3.95
CA GLN A 10 0.11 16.29 -5.28
C GLN A 10 1.53 15.74 -5.40
N GLY A 11 1.84 15.09 -6.52
CA GLY A 11 3.12 14.41 -6.74
C GLY A 11 3.18 12.99 -6.16
N MET A 12 2.10 12.47 -5.56
CA MET A 12 1.92 11.01 -5.39
C MET A 12 1.15 10.45 -6.58
N GLU A 13 1.76 9.49 -7.26
CA GLU A 13 1.20 8.87 -8.47
C GLU A 13 1.56 7.38 -8.54
N VAL A 14 0.76 6.62 -9.28
CA VAL A 14 0.94 5.19 -9.51
C VAL A 14 0.86 4.93 -11.01
N GLU A 15 1.93 4.38 -11.58
CA GLU A 15 2.04 4.04 -13.01
C GLU A 15 2.21 2.53 -13.16
N PHE A 16 1.40 1.90 -14.01
CA PHE A 16 1.53 0.48 -14.32
C PHE A 16 2.72 0.25 -15.26
N VAL A 17 3.59 -0.71 -14.92
CA VAL A 17 4.77 -1.05 -15.72
C VAL A 17 4.53 -2.36 -16.47
N SER A 18 4.14 -3.41 -15.75
CA SER A 18 3.93 -4.74 -16.33
C SER A 18 3.02 -5.58 -15.44
N GLY A 19 2.45 -6.63 -16.01
CA GLY A 19 1.74 -7.63 -15.23
C GLY A 19 1.50 -8.91 -15.99
N VAL A 20 1.22 -9.98 -15.25
CA VAL A 20 0.89 -11.30 -15.78
C VAL A 20 -0.13 -11.96 -14.87
N LEU A 21 -1.12 -12.63 -15.46
CA LEU A 21 -2.05 -13.52 -14.76
C LEU A 21 -1.68 -14.98 -15.09
N GLU A 22 -1.52 -15.81 -14.08
CA GLU A 22 -1.07 -17.18 -14.23
C GLU A 22 -1.94 -18.16 -13.45
N GLN A 23 -2.10 -19.36 -13.99
CA GLN A 23 -2.62 -20.49 -13.23
C GLN A 23 -1.49 -21.07 -12.38
N ARG A 24 -1.74 -21.22 -11.08
CA ARG A 24 -0.80 -21.78 -10.08
C ARG A 24 -1.29 -23.15 -9.67
N THR A 25 -1.07 -24.16 -10.52
CA THR A 25 -1.64 -25.51 -10.36
C THR A 25 -1.26 -26.16 -9.02
N ALA A 26 -0.03 -25.97 -8.55
CA ALA A 26 0.43 -26.53 -7.27
C ALA A 26 -0.37 -26.00 -6.06
N ASP A 27 -0.87 -24.77 -6.15
CA ASP A 27 -1.63 -24.11 -5.10
C ASP A 27 -3.15 -24.15 -5.33
N ARG A 28 -3.60 -24.74 -6.45
CA ARG A 28 -5.00 -24.67 -6.95
C ARG A 28 -5.51 -23.23 -7.03
N ALA A 29 -4.63 -22.32 -7.42
CA ALA A 29 -4.87 -20.89 -7.38
C ALA A 29 -4.76 -20.25 -8.77
N ILE A 30 -5.38 -19.09 -8.93
CA ILE A 30 -5.05 -18.13 -9.99
C ILE A 30 -4.37 -16.95 -9.30
N GLY A 31 -3.23 -16.53 -9.81
CA GLY A 31 -2.49 -15.42 -9.24
C GLY A 31 -2.01 -14.45 -10.29
N TYR A 32 -1.89 -13.18 -9.92
CA TYR A 32 -1.23 -12.19 -10.74
C TYR A 32 0.11 -11.80 -10.14
N THR A 33 0.99 -11.30 -10.99
CA THR A 33 2.19 -10.56 -10.60
C THR A 33 2.20 -9.26 -11.39
N VAL A 34 2.28 -8.13 -10.72
CA VAL A 34 2.22 -6.78 -11.31
C VAL A 34 3.39 -5.95 -10.83
N THR A 35 3.93 -5.13 -11.70
CA THR A 35 4.93 -4.11 -11.37
C THR A 35 4.30 -2.74 -11.53
N PHE A 36 4.36 -1.94 -10.47
CA PHE A 36 3.98 -0.54 -10.48
C PHE A 36 5.18 0.34 -10.17
N LYS A 37 5.22 1.51 -10.79
CA LYS A 37 6.12 2.60 -10.44
C LYS A 37 5.36 3.58 -9.56
N LEU A 38 5.79 3.66 -8.31
CA LEU A 38 5.21 4.49 -7.26
C LEU A 38 6.04 5.77 -7.16
N MET A 39 5.38 6.91 -7.35
CA MET A 39 6.03 8.22 -7.38
C MET A 39 5.67 9.04 -6.15
N LEU A 40 6.63 9.85 -5.71
CA LEU A 40 6.49 10.78 -4.60
C LEU A 40 7.33 12.03 -4.86
N ASP A 41 6.69 13.18 -4.97
CA ASP A 41 7.37 14.47 -4.82
C ASP A 41 7.77 14.67 -3.34
N PHE A 42 9.03 14.39 -3.03
CA PHE A 42 9.55 14.51 -1.67
C PHE A 42 9.44 15.93 -1.10
N THR A 43 9.63 16.96 -1.92
CA THR A 43 9.59 18.35 -1.44
C THR A 43 8.19 18.66 -0.95
N HIS A 44 7.19 18.32 -1.75
CA HIS A 44 5.80 18.54 -1.39
C HIS A 44 5.36 17.64 -0.23
N PHE A 45 5.78 16.37 -0.22
CA PHE A 45 5.57 15.48 0.91
C PHE A 45 6.11 16.06 2.22
N LYS A 46 7.37 16.53 2.24
CA LYS A 46 7.98 17.10 3.44
C LYS A 46 7.25 18.35 3.92
N GLN A 47 6.84 19.23 3.00
CA GLN A 47 6.05 20.42 3.31
C GLN A 47 4.72 20.04 3.97
N MET A 48 3.98 19.11 3.37
CA MET A 48 2.68 18.67 3.88
C MET A 48 2.82 17.90 5.18
N ALA A 49 3.79 16.99 5.31
CA ALA A 49 4.09 16.31 6.57
C ALA A 49 4.33 17.30 7.70
N ASN A 50 5.13 18.35 7.46
CA ASN A 50 5.41 19.40 8.44
C ASN A 50 4.20 20.27 8.79
N ALA A 51 3.21 20.39 7.90
CA ALA A 51 1.96 21.09 8.18
C ALA A 51 1.06 20.31 9.17
N TYR A 52 1.13 18.98 9.16
CA TYR A 52 0.38 18.12 10.08
C TYR A 52 1.15 17.79 11.37
N SER A 53 2.48 17.69 11.28
CA SER A 53 3.39 17.36 12.38
C SER A 53 4.69 18.14 12.23
N ALA A 54 4.93 19.13 13.10
CA ALA A 54 6.10 19.99 12.97
C ALA A 54 7.41 19.19 13.03
N ASN A 55 8.30 19.42 12.06
CA ASN A 55 9.59 18.74 11.93
C ASN A 55 9.46 17.20 11.85
N TYR A 56 8.41 16.71 11.18
CA TYR A 56 8.02 15.30 11.21
C TYR A 56 9.18 14.33 10.93
N LEU A 57 9.98 14.61 9.89
CA LEU A 57 11.13 13.76 9.49
C LEU A 57 12.39 13.96 10.35
N ASP A 58 12.39 14.94 11.25
CA ASP A 58 13.51 15.25 12.13
C ASP A 58 13.33 14.66 13.54
N VAL A 59 12.15 14.08 13.82
CA VAL A 59 11.81 13.47 15.11
C VAL A 59 11.98 11.95 15.01
N SER A 60 12.95 11.40 15.73
CA SER A 60 13.32 9.97 15.66
C SER A 60 12.23 9.01 16.12
N SER A 61 11.30 9.45 16.97
CA SER A 61 10.18 8.63 17.45
C SER A 61 9.01 8.58 16.48
N ASN A 62 8.95 9.47 15.49
CA ASN A 62 7.93 9.40 14.46
C ASN A 62 8.13 8.17 13.59
N ALA A 63 7.05 7.72 12.96
CA ALA A 63 7.06 6.54 12.12
C ALA A 63 6.12 6.71 10.93
N ILE A 64 6.44 6.04 9.83
CA ILE A 64 5.65 6.01 8.61
C ILE A 64 5.10 4.61 8.40
N ARG A 65 3.87 4.49 7.90
CA ARG A 65 3.31 3.21 7.47
C ARG A 65 2.89 3.30 6.01
N PRO A 66 3.46 2.48 5.10
CA PRO A 66 2.91 2.37 3.77
C PRO A 66 1.58 1.62 3.82
N GLU A 67 0.55 2.18 3.19
CA GLU A 67 -0.70 1.47 2.91
C GLU A 67 -0.64 1.02 1.45
N LEU A 68 -0.63 -0.30 1.25
CA LEU A 68 -0.35 -0.95 -0.03
C LEU A 68 -1.41 -2.01 -0.35
N GLU A 69 -2.67 -1.79 0.04
CA GLU A 69 -3.74 -2.76 -0.21
C GLU A 69 -3.81 -3.14 -1.70
N GLY A 70 -3.98 -4.45 -1.94
CA GLY A 70 -3.88 -5.05 -3.28
C GLY A 70 -2.47 -5.11 -3.88
N LEU A 71 -1.44 -4.55 -3.23
CA LEU A 71 -0.04 -4.71 -3.63
C LEU A 71 0.73 -5.57 -2.61
N ALA A 72 0.71 -5.20 -1.34
CA ALA A 72 1.35 -5.94 -0.25
C ALA A 72 0.76 -5.55 1.12
N TYR A 73 1.02 -6.36 2.14
CA TYR A 73 0.57 -6.09 3.50
C TYR A 73 1.76 -5.89 4.43
N HIS A 74 1.98 -4.65 4.88
CA HIS A 74 3.07 -4.30 5.79
C HIS A 74 2.69 -4.62 7.24
N ASN A 75 3.56 -5.32 7.97
CA ASN A 75 3.31 -5.85 9.31
C ASN A 75 3.11 -4.76 10.38
N HIS A 76 3.85 -3.66 10.25
CA HIS A 76 3.98 -2.65 11.30
C HIS A 76 4.04 -1.24 10.70
N TYR A 77 4.59 -0.29 11.47
CA TYR A 77 5.04 0.99 10.97
C TYR A 77 6.56 1.05 11.09
N SER A 78 7.20 1.80 10.19
CA SER A 78 8.64 2.00 10.16
C SER A 78 9.02 3.27 10.90
N VAL A 79 9.73 3.10 12.02
CA VAL A 79 10.21 4.23 12.82
C VAL A 79 11.33 4.96 12.08
N ILE A 80 11.30 6.29 12.07
CA ILE A 80 12.31 7.14 11.43
C ILE A 80 13.68 6.93 12.10
N GLY A 81 13.71 6.86 13.43
CA GLY A 81 14.85 6.40 14.20
C GLY A 81 16.14 7.15 13.88
N GLY A 82 17.21 6.41 13.57
CA GLY A 82 18.53 6.95 13.27
C GLY A 82 18.63 7.76 11.98
N SER A 83 17.59 7.72 11.13
CA SER A 83 17.48 8.50 9.89
C SER A 83 16.88 9.88 10.11
N ALA A 84 16.47 10.21 11.34
CA ALA A 84 15.95 11.53 11.69
C ALA A 84 16.90 12.66 11.27
N GLY A 85 16.37 13.65 10.55
CA GLY A 85 17.14 14.78 10.03
C GLY A 85 18.05 14.45 8.83
N LYS A 86 18.05 13.20 8.35
CA LYS A 86 18.89 12.73 7.24
C LYS A 86 18.09 12.38 6.00
N ILE A 87 16.78 12.15 6.10
CA ILE A 87 15.91 11.87 4.96
C ILE A 87 15.74 13.15 4.14
N VAL A 88 16.41 13.23 2.99
CA VAL A 88 16.43 14.43 2.13
C VAL A 88 15.84 14.21 0.73
N ASN A 89 15.40 13.00 0.40
CA ASN A 89 14.76 12.66 -0.87
C ASN A 89 13.85 11.42 -0.74
N SER A 90 13.08 11.11 -1.79
CA SER A 90 12.16 9.95 -1.80
C SER A 90 12.87 8.62 -1.62
N ALA A 91 14.06 8.44 -2.23
CA ALA A 91 14.83 7.21 -2.10
C ALA A 91 15.13 6.86 -0.64
N MET A 92 15.64 7.82 0.13
CA MET A 92 15.92 7.63 1.56
C MET A 92 14.66 7.43 2.39
N LEU A 93 13.51 7.96 1.96
CA LEU A 93 12.24 7.70 2.63
C LEU A 93 11.76 6.27 2.36
N PHE A 94 11.88 5.79 1.12
CA PHE A 94 11.48 4.45 0.72
C PHE A 94 12.28 3.37 1.45
N GLU A 95 13.57 3.60 1.68
CA GLU A 95 14.44 2.70 2.47
C GLU A 95 13.88 2.34 3.85
N LEU A 96 12.99 3.17 4.44
CA LEU A 96 12.35 2.86 5.71
C LEU A 96 11.41 1.66 5.65
N PHE A 97 10.84 1.34 4.49
CA PHE A 97 9.76 0.38 4.37
C PHE A 97 9.89 -0.58 3.18
N THR A 98 11.03 -0.61 2.49
CA THR A 98 11.28 -1.53 1.37
C THR A 98 11.95 -2.84 1.78
N ASP A 99 12.04 -3.15 3.08
CA ASP A 99 12.51 -4.46 3.54
C ASP A 99 11.38 -5.51 3.37
N PRO A 100 11.55 -6.53 2.50
CA PRO A 100 10.53 -7.56 2.28
C PRO A 100 10.14 -8.35 3.54
N ASP A 101 11.02 -8.43 4.55
CA ASP A 101 10.72 -9.15 5.78
C ASP A 101 9.66 -8.45 6.63
N LEU A 102 9.41 -7.17 6.38
CA LEU A 102 8.34 -6.39 7.00
C LEU A 102 6.96 -6.66 6.42
N TYR A 103 6.81 -7.56 5.45
CA TYR A 103 5.53 -7.84 4.79
C TYR A 103 4.98 -9.23 5.10
N LEU A 104 3.65 -9.41 5.08
CA LEU A 104 3.03 -10.74 5.17
C LEU A 104 2.97 -11.42 3.81
N ASP A 105 3.11 -12.74 3.82
CA ASP A 105 2.98 -13.61 2.64
C ASP A 105 2.13 -14.87 2.89
N GLY A 106 1.33 -14.83 3.96
CA GLY A 106 0.42 -15.91 4.34
C GLY A 106 -0.93 -15.88 3.61
N TRP A 107 -1.61 -17.01 3.61
CA TRP A 107 -3.02 -17.08 3.20
C TRP A 107 -3.91 -16.37 4.22
N ILE A 108 -4.84 -15.57 3.72
CA ILE A 108 -5.89 -14.91 4.48
C ILE A 108 -7.16 -15.73 4.30
N ASN A 109 -7.60 -16.37 5.38
CA ASN A 109 -8.75 -17.28 5.38
C ASN A 109 -10.05 -16.49 5.23
N ASN A 110 -10.75 -16.74 4.14
CA ASN A 110 -12.10 -16.27 3.79
C ASN A 110 -12.68 -17.30 2.79
N GLU A 111 -13.96 -17.20 2.44
CA GLU A 111 -14.58 -18.12 1.46
C GLU A 111 -13.74 -18.24 0.16
N MET A 112 -13.33 -17.10 -0.39
CA MET A 112 -12.23 -17.00 -1.35
C MET A 112 -10.97 -16.55 -0.62
N GLU A 113 -10.03 -17.47 -0.45
CA GLU A 113 -8.75 -17.20 0.18
C GLU A 113 -7.88 -16.35 -0.73
N ARG A 114 -7.10 -15.46 -0.10
CA ARG A 114 -6.16 -14.57 -0.78
C ARG A 114 -4.80 -14.68 -0.13
N ARG A 115 -3.73 -14.74 -0.93
CA ARG A 115 -2.36 -14.67 -0.43
C ARG A 115 -1.62 -13.57 -1.16
N LEU A 116 -1.19 -12.56 -0.44
CA LEU A 116 -0.20 -11.61 -0.96
C LEU A 116 1.16 -12.28 -0.94
N GLY A 117 2.00 -12.03 -1.95
CA GLY A 117 3.39 -12.44 -1.94
C GLY A 117 4.27 -11.38 -1.29
N LYS A 118 5.49 -11.75 -0.89
CA LYS A 118 6.53 -10.78 -0.53
C LYS A 118 6.79 -9.86 -1.72
N PRO A 119 6.69 -8.53 -1.56
CA PRO A 119 6.98 -7.61 -2.64
C PRO A 119 8.49 -7.52 -2.90
N GLU A 120 8.84 -7.25 -4.15
CA GLU A 120 10.20 -6.87 -4.54
C GLU A 120 10.23 -5.37 -4.83
N PHE A 121 11.32 -4.71 -4.40
CA PHE A 121 11.46 -3.27 -4.50
C PHE A 121 12.74 -2.89 -5.24
N VAL A 122 12.64 -1.92 -6.15
CA VAL A 122 13.78 -1.27 -6.79
C VAL A 122 13.58 0.23 -6.71
N ILE A 123 14.50 0.93 -6.05
CA ILE A 123 14.49 2.39 -5.96
C ILE A 123 15.19 2.95 -7.21
N GLU A 124 14.46 3.68 -8.04
CA GLU A 124 14.97 4.32 -9.25
C GLU A 124 14.81 5.85 -9.17
N GLY A 125 15.87 6.52 -8.73
CA GLY A 125 15.86 7.97 -8.55
C GLY A 125 14.85 8.39 -7.48
N SER A 126 13.75 9.03 -7.90
CA SER A 126 12.67 9.47 -7.01
C SER A 126 11.45 8.55 -7.00
N ALA A 127 11.49 7.44 -7.73
CA ALA A 127 10.40 6.48 -7.83
C ALA A 127 10.78 5.13 -7.19
N LEU A 128 9.76 4.38 -6.78
CA LEU A 128 9.87 3.03 -6.28
C LEU A 128 9.17 2.09 -7.25
N LEU A 129 9.92 1.24 -7.94
CA LEU A 129 9.33 0.11 -8.65
C LEU A 129 9.03 -0.97 -7.63
N MET A 130 7.78 -1.42 -7.60
CA MET A 130 7.31 -2.47 -6.72
C MET A 130 6.70 -3.59 -7.56
N THR A 131 7.26 -4.78 -7.43
CA THR A 131 6.66 -6.01 -7.96
C THR A 131 5.86 -6.67 -6.85
N ALA A 132 4.56 -6.78 -7.07
CA ALA A 132 3.58 -7.34 -6.15
C ALA A 132 2.96 -8.61 -6.74
N ARG A 133 2.65 -9.57 -5.86
CA ARG A 133 1.94 -10.80 -6.23
C ARG A 133 0.72 -10.96 -5.35
N GLN A 134 -0.37 -11.45 -5.92
CA GLN A 134 -1.50 -11.96 -5.16
C GLN A 134 -2.07 -13.22 -5.81
N ASP A 135 -2.37 -14.22 -4.99
CA ASP A 135 -3.03 -15.45 -5.40
C ASP A 135 -4.44 -15.53 -4.80
N PHE A 136 -5.35 -16.14 -5.54
CA PHE A 136 -6.74 -16.40 -5.16
C PHE A 136 -7.03 -17.89 -5.31
N ARG A 137 -7.75 -18.47 -4.33
CA ARG A 137 -8.31 -19.81 -4.43
C ARG A 137 -9.57 -19.93 -3.58
N TRP A 138 -10.34 -20.98 -3.81
CA TRP A 138 -11.43 -21.35 -2.91
C TRP A 138 -10.88 -22.09 -1.69
N GLU A 139 -11.47 -21.84 -0.51
CA GLU A 139 -11.16 -22.60 0.73
C GLU A 139 -11.47 -24.09 0.54
N ASP A 140 -12.60 -24.41 -0.13
CA ASP A 140 -12.98 -25.78 -0.47
C ASP A 140 -11.96 -26.41 -1.42
N PRO A 141 -11.29 -27.52 -1.04
CA PRO A 141 -10.31 -28.18 -1.87
C PRO A 141 -10.85 -28.73 -3.20
N GLU A 142 -12.14 -29.07 -3.24
CA GLU A 142 -12.80 -29.66 -4.40
C GLU A 142 -13.27 -28.61 -5.42
N ARG A 143 -13.32 -27.33 -5.01
CA ARG A 143 -13.73 -26.23 -5.88
C ARG A 143 -12.52 -25.60 -6.55
N GLU A 144 -12.38 -25.81 -7.86
CA GLU A 144 -11.35 -25.11 -8.64
C GLU A 144 -11.76 -23.66 -8.91
N ILE A 145 -10.82 -22.73 -8.71
CA ILE A 145 -11.03 -21.32 -9.05
C ILE A 145 -10.92 -21.09 -10.56
N ARG A 146 -11.78 -20.22 -11.09
CA ARG A 146 -11.79 -19.82 -12.49
C ARG A 146 -11.60 -18.32 -12.64
N ILE A 147 -11.30 -17.87 -13.85
CA ILE A 147 -11.13 -16.44 -14.14
C ILE A 147 -12.42 -15.67 -13.83
N GLU A 148 -13.60 -16.25 -14.13
CA GLU A 148 -14.88 -15.63 -13.82
C GLU A 148 -15.14 -15.39 -12.32
N ASP A 149 -14.40 -16.08 -11.44
CA ASP A 149 -14.48 -15.91 -9.99
C ASP A 149 -13.64 -14.72 -9.48
N LEU A 150 -12.70 -14.21 -10.29
CA LEU A 150 -11.76 -13.19 -9.82
C LEU A 150 -12.47 -11.88 -9.49
N PRO A 151 -12.09 -11.21 -8.37
CA PRO A 151 -12.74 -9.99 -7.94
C PRO A 151 -12.27 -8.76 -8.74
N ILE A 152 -12.85 -7.61 -8.42
CA ILE A 152 -12.18 -6.33 -8.66
C ILE A 152 -10.92 -6.29 -7.80
N ILE A 153 -9.77 -6.03 -8.43
CA ILE A 153 -8.46 -5.92 -7.79
C ILE A 153 -8.04 -4.46 -7.89
N TRP A 154 -7.98 -3.74 -6.77
CA TRP A 154 -7.50 -2.36 -6.74
C TRP A 154 -6.11 -2.28 -6.13
N PHE A 155 -5.41 -1.17 -6.37
CA PHE A 155 -4.03 -0.99 -5.93
C PHE A 155 -3.88 0.32 -5.18
N ASP A 156 -3.58 0.23 -3.88
CA ASP A 156 -3.39 1.40 -3.03
C ASP A 156 -1.91 1.76 -2.90
N TRP A 157 -1.65 3.07 -2.82
CA TRP A 157 -0.37 3.67 -2.52
C TRP A 157 -0.64 4.87 -1.62
N ALA A 158 -0.40 4.69 -0.34
CA ALA A 158 -0.51 5.77 0.63
C ALA A 158 0.57 5.68 1.70
N LEU A 159 0.79 6.81 2.37
CA LEU A 159 1.72 6.95 3.47
C LEU A 159 0.99 7.53 4.67
N THR A 160 0.80 6.71 5.69
CA THR A 160 0.24 7.15 6.98
C THR A 160 1.36 7.65 7.87
N LEU A 161 1.24 8.90 8.33
CA LEU A 161 2.17 9.51 9.27
C LEU A 161 1.74 9.20 10.71
N ILE A 162 2.67 8.69 11.51
CA ILE A 162 2.44 8.30 12.90
C ILE A 162 3.40 9.09 13.81
N GLU A 163 2.83 9.71 14.84
CA GLU A 163 3.58 10.35 15.92
C GLU A 163 3.50 9.52 17.20
N GLN A 164 4.56 9.54 18.00
CA GLN A 164 4.49 9.07 19.38
C GLN A 164 4.04 10.23 20.28
N ARG A 165 2.82 10.17 20.80
CA ARG A 165 2.28 11.19 21.70
C ARG A 165 2.35 10.72 23.15
N THR A 166 3.06 11.48 23.99
CA THR A 166 3.14 11.21 25.43
C THR A 166 2.07 12.02 26.17
N LYS A 167 1.19 11.33 26.88
CA LYS A 167 0.23 11.94 27.80
C LYS A 167 0.80 11.88 29.21
N VAL A 168 1.14 13.05 29.75
CA VAL A 168 1.55 13.20 31.15
C VAL A 168 0.32 13.56 31.97
N SER A 169 -0.01 12.73 32.97
CA SER A 169 -1.10 13.00 33.92
C SER A 169 -0.54 12.95 35.34
N TRP A 170 -0.88 13.93 36.17
CA TRP A 170 -0.35 14.01 37.53
C TRP A 170 -0.77 12.77 38.36
N GLY A 171 0.20 12.09 38.96
CA GLY A 171 -0.02 10.88 39.76
C GLY A 171 -0.22 9.58 38.97
N LEU A 172 -0.06 9.58 37.63
CA LEU A 172 -0.12 8.39 36.78
C LEU A 172 1.18 8.21 35.98
N PRO A 173 1.53 6.98 35.59
CA PRO A 173 2.64 6.73 34.68
C PRO A 173 2.46 7.45 33.34
N GLU A 174 3.55 7.95 32.78
CA GLU A 174 3.55 8.50 31.42
C GLU A 174 3.13 7.41 30.44
N ARG A 175 2.19 7.75 29.55
CA ARG A 175 1.74 6.85 28.50
C ARG A 175 2.09 7.45 27.16
N THR A 176 2.98 6.77 26.44
CA THR A 176 3.31 7.07 25.04
C THR A 176 2.48 6.17 24.14
N THR A 177 1.73 6.76 23.22
CA THR A 177 0.91 6.03 22.25
C THR A 177 1.21 6.49 20.83
N PRO A 178 1.36 5.56 19.86
CA PRO A 178 1.37 5.93 18.45
C PRO A 178 0.00 6.50 18.08
N VAL A 179 0.00 7.61 17.37
CA VAL A 179 -1.19 8.27 16.85
C VAL A 179 -0.97 8.58 15.38
N SER A 180 -1.80 8.01 14.51
CA SER A 180 -1.86 8.40 13.11
C SER A 180 -2.37 9.83 12.99
N VAL A 181 -1.66 10.65 12.22
CA VAL A 181 -1.94 12.09 12.11
C VAL A 181 -2.61 12.45 10.79
N VAL A 182 -2.19 11.79 9.71
CA VAL A 182 -2.70 11.99 8.33
C VAL A 182 -2.28 10.80 7.48
N THR A 183 -3.10 10.46 6.48
CA THR A 183 -2.73 9.53 5.40
C THR A 183 -2.69 10.28 4.08
N PHE A 184 -1.52 10.30 3.45
CA PHE A 184 -1.33 10.87 2.12
C PHE A 184 -1.52 9.81 1.06
N MET A 185 -2.39 10.05 0.09
CA MET A 185 -2.78 9.11 -0.96
C MET A 185 -2.56 9.72 -2.35
N TYR A 186 -2.45 8.88 -3.38
CA TYR A 186 -2.55 9.35 -4.78
C TYR A 186 -4.00 9.58 -5.24
N THR A 187 -4.96 8.94 -4.57
CA THR A 187 -6.40 8.98 -4.86
C THR A 187 -7.09 10.15 -4.15
N GLN A 188 -8.34 10.42 -4.53
CA GLN A 188 -9.23 11.33 -3.80
C GLN A 188 -9.99 10.54 -2.73
N ASP A 189 -10.33 11.16 -1.61
CA ASP A 189 -11.13 10.57 -0.51
C ASP A 189 -12.62 10.33 -0.90
N ALA A 190 -13.02 10.72 -2.11
CA ALA A 190 -14.36 10.46 -2.62
C ALA A 190 -14.48 8.99 -3.08
N VAL A 191 -15.55 8.30 -2.66
CA VAL A 191 -15.82 6.91 -3.04
C VAL A 191 -16.64 6.84 -4.34
N VAL A 192 -16.34 5.85 -5.16
CA VAL A 192 -17.11 5.42 -6.34
C VAL A 192 -17.40 3.93 -6.25
N VAL A 193 -18.48 3.46 -6.88
CA VAL A 193 -18.87 2.05 -6.86
C VAL A 193 -18.68 1.43 -8.23
N ILE A 194 -17.83 0.40 -8.30
CA ILE A 194 -17.55 -0.37 -9.52
C ILE A 194 -17.97 -1.82 -9.27
N GLU A 195 -18.97 -2.31 -10.00
CA GLU A 195 -19.52 -3.67 -9.84
C GLU A 195 -19.84 -4.06 -8.37
N GLY A 196 -20.33 -3.10 -7.58
CA GLY A 196 -20.65 -3.31 -6.17
C GLY A 196 -19.45 -3.26 -5.22
N THR A 197 -18.25 -2.97 -5.72
CA THR A 197 -17.03 -2.71 -4.92
C THR A 197 -16.84 -1.20 -4.76
N GLU A 198 -16.69 -0.74 -3.52
CA GLU A 198 -16.37 0.65 -3.20
C GLU A 198 -14.87 0.90 -3.39
N LEU A 199 -14.53 1.88 -4.21
CA LEU A 199 -13.15 2.29 -4.49
C LEU A 199 -13.00 3.80 -4.31
N LEU A 200 -11.79 4.25 -3.96
CA LEU A 200 -11.46 5.68 -3.96
C LEU A 200 -11.33 6.21 -5.39
N LYS A 201 -11.87 7.40 -5.65
CA LYS A 201 -11.81 8.03 -6.96
C LYS A 201 -10.36 8.29 -7.37
N GLY A 202 -9.99 7.84 -8.56
CA GLY A 202 -8.62 7.85 -9.06
C GLY A 202 -7.84 6.56 -8.80
N ALA A 203 -8.38 5.61 -8.03
CA ALA A 203 -7.71 4.34 -7.75
C ALA A 203 -7.49 3.54 -9.05
N ARG A 204 -6.31 2.94 -9.19
CA ARG A 204 -5.99 1.99 -10.24
C ARG A 204 -6.58 0.65 -9.87
N TYR A 205 -7.26 0.00 -10.81
CA TYR A 205 -7.86 -1.30 -10.58
C TYR A 205 -7.90 -2.15 -11.85
N ILE A 206 -8.10 -3.45 -11.67
CA ILE A 206 -8.33 -4.42 -12.72
C ILE A 206 -9.66 -5.12 -12.42
N ASN A 207 -10.47 -5.33 -13.44
CA ASN A 207 -11.59 -6.26 -13.34
C ASN A 207 -11.09 -7.68 -13.63
N GLY A 208 -10.91 -8.49 -12.58
CA GLY A 208 -10.35 -9.83 -12.69
C GLY A 208 -11.11 -10.74 -13.66
N LYS A 209 -12.45 -10.57 -13.75
CA LYS A 209 -13.32 -11.34 -14.64
C LYS A 209 -13.06 -11.08 -16.13
N ASN A 210 -12.45 -9.95 -16.45
CA ASN A 210 -12.16 -9.52 -17.82
C ASN A 210 -10.69 -9.82 -18.21
N LEU A 211 -9.95 -10.54 -17.37
CA LEU A 211 -8.60 -10.96 -17.68
C LEU A 211 -8.58 -12.25 -18.51
N GLY A 212 -7.44 -12.52 -19.12
CA GLY A 212 -7.05 -13.84 -19.61
C GLY A 212 -5.71 -14.23 -19.00
N PHE A 213 -5.38 -15.52 -19.01
CA PHE A 213 -4.03 -15.95 -18.64
C PHE A 213 -3.00 -15.37 -19.60
N GLY A 214 -1.85 -14.96 -19.05
CA GLY A 214 -0.79 -14.28 -19.78
C GLY A 214 -0.66 -12.81 -19.40
N PRO A 215 -0.04 -11.98 -20.27
CA PRO A 215 0.25 -10.58 -19.96
C PRO A 215 -1.00 -9.75 -19.65
N ILE A 216 -0.88 -8.90 -18.63
CA ILE A 216 -1.83 -7.83 -18.32
C ILE A 216 -1.35 -6.58 -19.04
N THR A 217 -2.21 -6.02 -19.89
CA THR A 217 -1.92 -4.83 -20.70
C THR A 217 -2.30 -3.54 -19.96
N PRO A 218 -1.67 -2.39 -20.26
CA PRO A 218 -2.02 -1.11 -19.63
C PRO A 218 -3.50 -0.74 -19.74
N GLU A 219 -4.17 -1.12 -20.83
CA GLU A 219 -5.59 -0.87 -21.08
C GLU A 219 -6.52 -1.66 -20.14
N GLN A 220 -6.03 -2.77 -19.59
CA GLN A 220 -6.76 -3.57 -18.60
C GLN A 220 -6.62 -3.01 -17.18
N VAL A 221 -5.69 -2.07 -16.96
CA VAL A 221 -5.55 -1.35 -15.70
C VAL A 221 -6.34 -0.04 -15.80
N LEU A 222 -7.50 -0.04 -15.18
CA LEU A 222 -8.50 1.02 -15.24
C LEU A 222 -8.29 2.03 -14.10
N THR A 223 -9.06 3.11 -14.14
CA THR A 223 -9.13 4.12 -13.08
C THR A 223 -10.57 4.29 -12.63
N ALA A 224 -10.79 4.24 -11.32
CA ALA A 224 -12.09 4.41 -10.68
C ALA A 224 -12.56 5.89 -10.68
#